data_AF-A0A4U6M125-F1
#
_entry.id   AF-A0A4U6M125-F1
#
_cell.length_a   1.000
_cell.length_b   1.000
_cell.length_c   1.000
_cell.angle_alpha   90.00
_cell.angle_beta   90.00
_cell.angle_gamma   90.00
#
_symmetry.space_group_name_H-M   'P 1'
#
loop_
_entity.id
_entity.type
_entity.pdbx_description
1 polymer ?
#
loop_
_entity_poly.entity_id
_entity_poly.type
_entity_poly.pdbx_seq_one_letter_code
_entity_poly.pdbx_strand_id
1 'polypeptide(L)' 'LQPTLLEPVPPHLIESLTVDTLPASPPQFGPECTELCSYCLALTQTLAGQGFSSETEKFLSWLLFDLVSYFAAEMKAPR' A
#
# COMPACT_ATOMS: atom_id res chain seq x y z
N LEU A 1 -3.32 5.28 22.37
CA LEU A 1 -1.86 5.09 22.23
C LEU A 1 -1.35 6.22 21.38
N GLN A 2 -0.44 7.06 21.89
CA GLN A 2 0.21 8.05 21.01
C GLN A 2 1.16 7.30 20.08
N PRO A 3 1.11 7.54 18.77
CA PRO A 3 2.06 6.95 17.84
C PRO A 3 3.43 7.60 18.06
N THR A 4 4.38 6.82 18.58
CA THR A 4 5.80 7.22 18.73
C THR A 4 6.57 7.10 17.41
N LEU A 5 5.86 7.09 16.27
CA LEU A 5 6.44 6.98 14.91
C LEU A 5 7.43 8.10 14.58
N LEU A 6 7.29 9.25 15.24
CA LEU A 6 8.17 10.41 15.06
C LEU A 6 9.31 10.45 16.10
N GLU A 7 9.30 9.55 17.08
CA GLU A 7 10.36 9.45 18.07
C GLU A 7 11.49 8.57 17.52
N PRO A 8 12.76 8.83 17.92
CA PRO A 8 13.87 7.99 17.51
C PRO A 8 13.68 6.55 18.00
N VAL A 9 14.16 5.60 17.21
CA VAL A 9 14.13 4.18 17.56
C VAL A 9 14.91 3.96 18.88
N PRO A 10 14.32 3.32 19.89
CA PRO A 10 15.00 3.04 21.15
C PRO A 10 16.31 2.25 20.93
N PRO A 11 17.42 2.56 21.64
CA PRO A 11 18.72 1.95 21.38
C PRO A 11 18.73 0.42 21.41
N HIS A 12 17.94 -0.17 22.30
CA HIS A 12 17.82 -1.63 22.45
C HIS A 12 17.04 -2.32 21.33
N LEU A 13 16.36 -1.56 20.45
CA LEU A 13 15.61 -2.09 19.30
C LEU A 13 16.34 -1.90 17.97
N ILE A 14 17.38 -1.07 17.93
CA ILE A 14 18.10 -0.74 16.69
C ILE A 14 18.58 -2.02 15.98
N GLU A 15 19.24 -2.93 16.71
CA GLU A 15 19.74 -4.19 16.14
C GLU A 15 18.63 -5.11 15.61
N SER A 16 17.41 -5.02 16.16
CA SER A 16 16.27 -5.85 15.74
C SER A 16 15.46 -5.25 14.59
N LEU A 17 15.52 -3.93 14.41
CA LEU A 17 14.70 -3.17 13.45
C LEU A 17 15.52 -2.64 12.26
N THR A 18 16.84 -2.62 12.37
CA THR A 18 17.75 -2.12 11.34
C THR A 18 18.75 -3.20 10.96
N VAL A 19 19.23 -3.13 9.73
CA VAL A 19 20.18 -4.09 9.19
C VAL A 19 21.21 -3.31 8.37
N ASP A 20 22.50 -3.57 8.57
CA ASP A 20 23.59 -2.85 7.89
C ASP A 20 23.75 -3.25 6.42
N THR A 21 23.20 -4.40 6.05
CA THR A 21 23.23 -4.94 4.68
C THR A 21 21.98 -4.52 3.92
N LEU A 22 22.15 -3.81 2.81
CA LEU A 22 21.02 -3.48 1.94
C LEU A 22 20.32 -4.77 1.45
N PRO A 23 18.99 -4.87 1.54
CA PRO A 23 18.27 -6.03 1.03
C PRO A 23 18.46 -6.13 -0.49
N ALA A 24 18.53 -7.37 -1.00
CA ALA A 24 18.74 -7.63 -2.42
C ALA A 24 17.62 -7.07 -3.30
N SER A 25 16.40 -6.99 -2.76
CA SER A 25 15.27 -6.28 -3.33
C SER A 25 14.90 -5.10 -2.43
N PRO A 26 14.55 -3.94 -3.02
CA PRO A 26 14.00 -2.85 -2.24
C PRO A 26 12.65 -3.27 -1.65
N PRO A 27 12.24 -2.68 -0.51
CA PRO A 27 10.88 -2.86 -0.01
C PRO A 27 9.89 -2.38 -1.08
N GLN A 28 8.97 -3.26 -1.46
CA GLN A 28 7.97 -2.99 -2.48
C GLN A 28 6.57 -3.22 -1.92
N PHE A 29 5.60 -2.52 -2.49
CA PHE A 29 4.20 -2.86 -2.32
C PHE A 29 3.96 -4.17 -3.07
N GLY A 30 4.05 -5.31 -2.38
CA GLY A 30 3.93 -6.65 -2.97
C GLY A 30 2.79 -7.49 -2.38
N PRO A 31 1.53 -7.00 -2.38
CA PRO A 31 0.38 -7.84 -2.05
C PRO A 31 0.22 -8.98 -3.05
N GLU A 32 -0.34 -10.10 -2.59
CA GLU A 32 -0.71 -11.21 -3.46
C GLU A 32 -1.79 -10.77 -4.46
N CYS A 33 -1.86 -11.43 -5.63
CA CYS A 33 -2.86 -11.10 -6.66
C CYS A 33 -4.30 -11.12 -6.13
N THR A 34 -4.62 -12.02 -5.20
CA THR A 34 -5.92 -12.10 -4.54
C THR A 34 -6.21 -10.93 -3.61
N GLU A 35 -5.17 -10.42 -2.95
CA GLU A 35 -5.27 -9.24 -2.09
C GLU A 35 -5.48 -7.98 -2.93
N LEU A 36 -4.75 -7.83 -4.05
CA LEU A 36 -4.96 -6.72 -5.01
C LEU A 36 -6.39 -6.68 -5.55
N CYS A 37 -6.92 -7.84 -5.97
CA CYS A 37 -8.31 -7.95 -6.40
C CYS A 37 -9.29 -7.52 -5.30
N SER A 38 -9.02 -7.95 -4.05
CA SER A 38 -9.86 -7.60 -2.89
C SER A 38 -9.84 -6.10 -2.61
N TYR A 39 -8.68 -5.44 -2.70
CA TYR A 39 -8.56 -3.98 -2.54
C TYR A 39 -9.32 -3.23 -3.63
N CYS A 40 -9.14 -3.61 -4.90
CA CYS A 40 -9.85 -2.99 -6.01
C CYS A 40 -11.38 -3.11 -5.85
N LEU A 41 -11.85 -4.30 -5.45
CA LEU A 41 -13.27 -4.55 -5.22
C LEU A 41 -13.81 -3.70 -4.07
N ALA A 42 -13.13 -3.69 -2.94
CA ALA A 42 -13.53 -2.90 -1.77
C ALA A 42 -13.60 -1.40 -2.08
N LEU A 43 -12.59 -0.86 -2.78
CA LEU A 43 -12.57 0.55 -3.21
C LEU A 43 -13.69 0.87 -4.19
N THR A 44 -13.94 -0.02 -5.17
CA THR A 44 -15.02 0.15 -6.14
C THR A 44 -16.38 0.20 -5.44
N GLN A 45 -16.64 -0.73 -4.52
CA GLN A 45 -17.87 -0.77 -3.73
C GLN A 45 -18.01 0.46 -2.85
N THR A 46 -16.91 0.91 -2.24
CA THR A 46 -16.86 2.11 -1.41
C THR A 46 -17.24 3.35 -2.22
N LEU A 47 -16.63 3.54 -3.39
CA LEU A 47 -16.95 4.65 -4.30
C LEU A 47 -18.41 4.60 -4.79
N ALA A 48 -18.94 3.41 -5.06
CA ALA A 48 -20.34 3.23 -5.46
C ALA A 48 -21.33 3.56 -4.33
N GLY A 49 -20.92 3.44 -3.06
CA GLY A 49 -21.77 3.69 -1.89
C GLY A 49 -22.20 5.15 -1.70
N GLN A 50 -21.59 6.10 -2.41
CA GLN A 50 -21.82 7.55 -2.31
C GLN A 50 -21.59 8.10 -0.88
N GLY A 51 -21.58 9.43 -0.70
CA GLY A 51 -21.46 10.06 0.62
C GLY A 51 -20.06 10.53 1.03
N PHE A 52 -19.08 10.44 0.11
CA PHE A 52 -17.78 11.09 0.28
C PHE A 52 -17.84 12.57 -0.13
N SER A 53 -16.89 13.35 0.40
CA SER A 53 -16.61 14.66 -0.18
C SER A 53 -16.04 14.50 -1.59
N SER A 54 -16.22 15.50 -2.46
CA SER A 54 -15.65 15.48 -3.82
C SER A 54 -14.13 15.25 -3.83
N GLU A 55 -13.43 15.79 -2.84
CA GLU A 55 -11.99 15.60 -2.69
C GLU A 55 -11.64 14.15 -2.32
N THR A 56 -12.34 13.56 -1.34
CA THR A 56 -12.13 12.18 -0.94
C THR A 56 -12.44 11.21 -2.08
N GLU A 57 -13.55 11.41 -2.78
CA GLU A 57 -13.94 10.58 -3.93
C GLU A 57 -12.87 10.61 -5.04
N LYS A 58 -12.31 11.79 -5.31
CA LYS A 58 -11.22 11.97 -6.27
C LYS A 58 -9.97 11.19 -5.88
N PHE A 59 -9.54 11.28 -4.62
CA PHE A 59 -8.36 10.54 -4.15
C PHE A 59 -8.58 9.02 -4.17
N LEU A 60 -9.76 8.54 -3.76
CA LEU A 60 -10.09 7.12 -3.81
C LEU A 60 -10.17 6.59 -5.25
N SER A 61 -10.67 7.40 -6.19
CA SER A 61 -10.70 7.06 -7.61
C SER A 61 -9.30 6.95 -8.21
N TRP A 62 -8.39 7.86 -7.84
CA TRP A 62 -6.98 7.79 -8.26
C TRP A 62 -6.28 6.57 -7.67
N LEU A 63 -6.49 6.29 -6.38
CA LEU A 63 -5.93 5.10 -5.75
C LEU A 63 -6.40 3.82 -6.43
N LEU A 64 -7.69 3.72 -6.76
CA LEU A 64 -8.22 2.57 -7.50
C LEU A 64 -7.55 2.44 -8.89
N PHE A 65 -7.36 3.55 -9.61
CA PHE A 65 -6.67 3.55 -10.89
C PHE A 65 -5.22 3.06 -10.77
N ASP A 66 -4.49 3.55 -9.77
CA ASP A 66 -3.09 3.17 -9.54
C ASP A 66 -2.98 1.67 -9.20
N LEU A 67 -3.88 1.14 -8.35
CA LEU A 67 -3.90 -0.28 -8.00
C LEU A 67 -4.22 -1.18 -9.18
N VAL A 68 -5.20 -0.82 -10.01
CA VAL A 68 -5.53 -1.58 -11.23
C VAL A 68 -4.37 -1.54 -12.22
N SER A 69 -3.71 -0.39 -12.36
CA SER A 69 -2.54 -0.23 -13.24
C SER A 69 -1.36 -1.05 -12.76
N TYR A 70 -1.09 -1.04 -11.45
CA TYR A 70 -0.07 -1.88 -10.81
C TYR A 70 -0.34 -3.36 -11.06
N PHE A 71 -1.57 -3.81 -10.80
CA PHE A 71 -1.96 -5.21 -11.03
C PHE A 71 -1.81 -5.63 -12.50
N ALA A 72 -2.20 -4.75 -13.44
CA ALA A 72 -2.03 -5.02 -14.86
C ALA A 72 -0.55 -5.07 -15.29
N ALA A 73 0.32 -4.28 -14.66
CA ALA A 73 1.76 -4.31 -14.92
C ALA A 73 2.40 -5.60 -14.40
N GLU A 74 2.07 -6.03 -13.18
CA GLU A 74 2.49 -7.31 -12.59
C GLU A 74 2.09 -8.49 -13.48
N MET A 75 0.85 -8.51 -13.97
CA MET A 75 0.36 -9.58 -14.85
C MET A 75 1.06 -9.62 -16.23
N LYS A 76 1.68 -8.51 -16.64
CA LYS A 76 2.45 -8.41 -17.90
C LYS A 76 3.95 -8.66 -17.71
N ALA A 77 4.44 -8.68 -16.48
CA ALA A 77 5.85 -8.92 -16.22
C ALA A 77 6.22 -10.37 -16.60
N PRO A 78 7.42 -10.59 -17.19
CA PRO A 78 7.91 -11.95 -17.44
C PRO A 78 8.09 -12.68 -16.11
N ARG A 79 7.62 -13.93 -16.05
CA ARG A 79 7.76 -14.85 -14.92
C ARG A 79 9.10 -15.56 -14.91
#